data_AF-A0A945URP8-F1
#
_entry.id   AF-A0A945URP8-F1
#
_cell.length_a   1.000
_cell.length_b   1.000
_cell.length_c   1.000
_cell.angle_alpha   90.00
_cell.angle_beta   90.00
_cell.angle_gamma   90.00
#
_symmetry.space_group_name_H-M   'P 1'
#
loop_
_entity.id
_entity.type
_entity.pdbx_description
1 polymer ?
#
loop_
_entity_poly.entity_id
_entity_poly.type
_entity_poly.pdbx_seq_one_letter_code
_entity_poly.pdbx_strand_id
1 'polypeptide(L)'
;MKSIFSRIRAGLLALAVLATPFNASAVVDSAIMGEIVKAQIIIGQIQEIRDTMNALTVDLEAPEPRYDTKGKYLLPYTQEGEPTEWAGKVLQSQVGKMAGEKAGNMAANALASKVPFGGLAGGFMKKKAKESAAVVAMGGKKFIQKTSDQSFKSLEDYAVFLQARHGSDPDFKMTLAAAVALYPDLEHRFAGYVKKAYRKQGL
;
A
#
# COMPACT_ATOMS: atom_id res chain seq x y z
N MET A 1 44.96 -48.07 -33.67
CA MET A 1 45.33 -48.79 -32.42
C MET A 1 45.52 -47.75 -31.33
N LYS A 2 44.62 -47.72 -30.31
CA LYS A 2 44.69 -47.01 -29.00
C LYS A 2 44.76 -45.46 -29.03
N SER A 3 44.04 -44.68 -28.22
CA SER A 3 43.03 -44.94 -27.18
C SER A 3 42.21 -43.67 -26.91
N ILE A 4 40.90 -43.86 -26.73
CA ILE A 4 39.98 -43.07 -25.90
C ILE A 4 40.48 -43.07 -24.45
N PHE A 5 40.41 -41.95 -23.71
CA PHE A 5 39.90 -41.85 -22.33
C PHE A 5 40.19 -40.47 -21.67
N SER A 6 39.11 -39.83 -21.23
CA SER A 6 38.92 -39.21 -19.91
C SER A 6 40.03 -38.32 -19.34
N ARG A 7 39.76 -37.01 -19.25
CA ARG A 7 39.99 -36.23 -18.01
C ARG A 7 38.94 -35.11 -17.87
N ILE A 8 37.89 -35.43 -17.12
CA ILE A 8 37.03 -34.48 -16.43
C ILE A 8 37.92 -33.65 -15.50
N ARG A 9 37.98 -32.33 -15.69
CA ARG A 9 38.48 -31.41 -14.66
C ARG A 9 37.31 -30.60 -14.13
N ALA A 10 36.81 -31.08 -13.00
CA ALA A 10 36.01 -30.29 -12.07
C ALA A 10 36.84 -29.09 -11.61
N GLY A 11 36.47 -27.89 -12.08
CA GLY A 11 36.97 -26.61 -11.60
C GLY A 11 35.86 -25.93 -10.82
N LEU A 12 35.83 -26.18 -9.53
CA LEU A 12 34.96 -25.57 -8.53
C LEU A 12 35.25 -24.06 -8.48
N LEU A 13 34.45 -23.22 -9.14
CA LEU A 13 34.51 -21.77 -8.95
C LEU A 13 33.60 -21.42 -7.77
N ALA A 14 34.26 -21.18 -6.63
CA ALA A 14 33.64 -20.84 -5.36
C ALA A 14 32.81 -19.55 -5.49
N LEU A 15 31.54 -19.68 -5.15
CA LEU A 15 30.59 -18.59 -4.98
C LEU A 15 30.98 -17.83 -3.69
N ALA A 16 31.79 -16.79 -3.80
CA ALA A 16 32.04 -15.87 -2.69
C ALA A 16 30.85 -14.90 -2.58
N VAL A 17 29.75 -15.35 -1.96
CA VAL A 17 28.70 -14.45 -1.49
C VAL A 17 29.26 -13.72 -0.28
N LEU A 18 29.61 -12.46 -0.47
CA LEU A 18 29.88 -11.51 0.60
C LEU A 18 28.67 -11.49 1.55
N ALA A 19 28.81 -12.16 2.69
CA ALA A 19 27.91 -12.02 3.82
C ALA A 19 28.09 -10.62 4.41
N THR A 20 27.32 -9.65 3.92
CA THR A 20 27.09 -8.42 4.67
C THR A 20 26.18 -8.75 5.85
N PRO A 21 26.54 -8.40 7.10
CA PRO A 21 25.63 -8.55 8.23
C PRO A 21 24.57 -7.45 8.16
N PHE A 22 23.52 -7.65 7.38
CA PHE A 22 22.28 -6.89 7.54
C PHE A 22 21.45 -7.52 8.66
N ASN A 23 21.75 -7.12 9.90
CA ASN A 23 20.90 -7.42 11.04
C ASN A 23 20.13 -6.17 11.47
N ALA A 24 18.82 -6.19 11.16
CA ALA A 24 17.68 -5.58 11.86
C ALA A 24 16.65 -5.00 10.88
N SER A 25 15.75 -5.83 10.32
CA SER A 25 14.43 -5.37 9.82
C SER A 25 13.40 -6.48 9.53
N ALA A 26 13.66 -7.75 9.86
CA ALA A 26 12.72 -8.84 9.52
C ALA A 26 11.44 -8.90 10.38
N VAL A 27 11.33 -8.12 11.46
CA VAL A 27 10.14 -8.11 12.35
C VAL A 27 9.08 -7.09 11.91
N VAL A 28 9.42 -6.18 11.00
CA VAL A 28 8.57 -5.03 10.62
C VAL A 28 7.67 -5.34 9.41
N ASP A 29 7.93 -6.45 8.71
CA ASP A 29 7.34 -6.74 7.42
C ASP A 29 5.90 -7.28 7.47
N SER A 30 5.60 -8.25 8.34
CA SER A 30 4.29 -8.92 8.31
C SER A 30 3.13 -7.97 8.62
N ALA A 31 3.36 -6.97 9.46
CA ALA A 31 2.37 -5.95 9.81
C ALA A 31 2.04 -5.02 8.63
N ILE A 32 3.02 -4.71 7.77
CA ILE A 32 2.83 -3.87 6.59
C ILE A 32 2.23 -4.69 5.44
N MET A 33 2.65 -5.95 5.26
CA MET A 33 2.13 -6.83 4.20
C MET A 33 0.61 -6.97 4.24
N GLY A 34 0.02 -7.09 5.42
CA GLY A 34 -1.44 -7.14 5.57
C GLY A 34 -2.13 -5.90 5.01
N GLU A 35 -1.54 -4.72 5.20
CA GLU A 35 -2.09 -3.44 4.75
C GLU A 35 -1.91 -3.23 3.24
N ILE A 36 -0.85 -3.79 2.64
CA ILE A 36 -0.65 -3.82 1.18
C ILE A 36 -1.74 -4.65 0.50
N VAL A 37 -2.04 -5.82 1.05
CA VAL A 37 -3.11 -6.69 0.51
C VAL A 37 -4.46 -5.97 0.56
N LYS A 38 -4.77 -5.28 1.67
CA LYS A 38 -6.00 -4.47 1.79
C LYS A 38 -6.04 -3.33 0.79
N ALA A 39 -4.95 -2.60 0.60
CA ALA A 39 -4.86 -1.54 -0.40
C ALA A 39 -5.10 -2.07 -1.82
N GLN A 40 -4.54 -3.25 -2.16
CA GLN A 40 -4.77 -3.91 -3.45
C GLN A 40 -6.25 -4.27 -3.66
N ILE A 41 -6.94 -4.75 -2.61
CA ILE A 41 -8.39 -5.04 -2.65
C ILE A 41 -9.17 -3.75 -2.90
N ILE A 42 -8.87 -2.67 -2.16
CA ILE A 42 -9.50 -1.36 -2.36
C ILE A 42 -9.32 -0.86 -3.80
N ILE A 43 -8.10 -0.96 -4.35
CA ILE A 43 -7.82 -0.55 -5.73
C ILE A 43 -8.64 -1.37 -6.73
N GLY A 44 -8.78 -2.68 -6.53
CA GLY A 44 -9.65 -3.52 -7.36
C GLY A 44 -11.11 -3.05 -7.35
N GLN A 45 -11.66 -2.71 -6.17
CA GLN A 45 -13.02 -2.18 -6.05
C GLN A 45 -13.18 -0.82 -6.74
N ILE A 46 -12.16 0.04 -6.65
CA ILE A 46 -12.17 1.35 -7.31
C ILE A 46 -12.09 1.19 -8.82
N GLN A 47 -11.29 0.24 -9.33
CA GLN A 47 -11.22 -0.04 -10.76
C GLN A 47 -12.58 -0.48 -11.29
N GLU A 48 -13.30 -1.37 -10.60
CA GLU A 48 -14.68 -1.75 -10.97
C GLU A 48 -15.63 -0.54 -10.98
N ILE A 49 -15.53 0.34 -9.97
CA ILE A 49 -16.30 1.59 -9.94
C ILE A 49 -15.91 2.48 -11.11
N ARG A 50 -14.61 2.70 -11.35
CA ARG A 50 -14.09 3.54 -12.42
C ARG A 50 -14.52 2.99 -13.78
N ASP A 51 -14.48 1.69 -14.02
CA ASP A 51 -14.91 1.10 -15.29
C ASP A 51 -16.41 1.31 -15.51
N THR A 52 -17.20 1.21 -14.43
CA THR A 52 -18.63 1.52 -14.46
C THR A 52 -18.90 3.02 -14.69
N MET A 53 -18.05 3.91 -14.16
CA MET A 53 -18.27 5.38 -14.17
C MET A 53 -17.53 6.12 -15.29
N ASN A 54 -16.43 5.59 -15.82
CA ASN A 54 -15.70 6.11 -16.99
C ASN A 54 -16.55 5.98 -18.26
N ALA A 55 -17.44 4.98 -18.31
CA ALA A 55 -18.51 4.93 -19.29
C ALA A 55 -19.44 6.18 -19.25
N LEU A 56 -19.39 6.96 -18.16
CA LEU A 56 -20.18 8.17 -17.90
C LEU A 56 -19.35 9.47 -17.93
N THR A 57 -18.04 9.42 -18.23
CA THR A 57 -17.14 10.59 -18.37
C THR A 57 -17.13 11.59 -17.19
N VAL A 58 -17.25 11.12 -15.95
CA VAL A 58 -17.23 11.99 -14.75
C VAL A 58 -15.82 12.06 -14.16
N ASP A 59 -15.19 13.24 -14.21
CA ASP A 59 -13.97 13.52 -13.44
C ASP A 59 -14.32 13.82 -11.98
N LEU A 60 -13.68 13.09 -11.06
CA LEU A 60 -13.95 13.23 -9.64
C LEU A 60 -13.37 14.54 -9.09
N GLU A 61 -14.23 15.50 -8.72
CA GLU A 61 -13.80 16.74 -8.08
C GLU A 61 -13.22 16.43 -6.68
N ALA A 62 -11.98 16.89 -6.46
CA ALA A 62 -11.23 16.63 -5.23
C ALA A 62 -11.57 17.67 -4.14
N PRO A 63 -11.97 17.24 -2.93
CA PRO A 63 -12.12 18.13 -1.78
C PRO A 63 -10.82 18.87 -1.43
N GLU A 64 -10.91 20.09 -0.92
CA GLU A 64 -9.71 20.85 -0.56
C GLU A 64 -9.09 20.36 0.77
N PRO A 65 -7.79 20.04 0.80
CA PRO A 65 -7.09 19.70 2.04
C PRO A 65 -6.86 20.95 2.91
N ARG A 66 -6.66 20.74 4.21
CA ARG A 66 -6.06 21.76 5.07
C ARG A 66 -4.55 21.74 4.85
N TYR A 67 -3.93 22.90 4.72
CA TYR A 67 -2.47 23.07 4.69
C TYR A 67 -1.88 23.19 6.10
N ASP A 68 -2.30 22.27 6.97
CA ASP A 68 -1.77 22.10 8.33
C ASP A 68 -1.93 20.64 8.77
N THR A 69 -1.37 20.31 9.94
CA THR A 69 -1.50 18.98 10.56
C THR A 69 -2.50 18.96 11.71
N LYS A 70 -3.46 19.89 11.71
CA LYS A 70 -4.49 20.03 12.76
C LYS A 70 -5.77 19.25 12.45
N GLY A 71 -5.93 18.77 11.23
CA GLY A 71 -6.97 17.81 10.86
C GLY A 71 -6.78 16.45 11.54
N LYS A 72 -7.84 15.64 11.50
CA LYS A 72 -7.85 14.31 12.11
C LYS A 72 -7.11 13.27 11.25
N TYR A 73 -7.03 13.50 9.95
CA TYR A 73 -6.49 12.57 8.97
C TYR A 73 -5.35 13.25 8.19
N LEU A 74 -4.12 12.82 8.40
CA LEU A 74 -2.91 13.34 7.78
C LEU A 74 -2.70 12.70 6.41
N LEU A 75 -2.37 13.50 5.40
CA LEU A 75 -2.15 12.99 4.06
C LEU A 75 -0.81 12.23 3.95
N PRO A 76 -0.78 11.13 3.17
CA PRO A 76 0.44 10.39 2.86
C PRO A 76 1.20 11.02 1.67
N TYR A 77 0.83 12.23 1.28
CA TYR A 77 1.47 13.04 0.24
C TYR A 77 1.77 14.43 0.79
N THR A 78 2.83 15.04 0.27
CA THR A 78 3.15 16.46 0.49
C THR A 78 2.33 17.33 -0.45
N GLN A 79 2.37 18.65 -0.24
CA GLN A 79 1.73 19.63 -1.12
C GLN A 79 2.24 19.55 -2.57
N GLU A 80 3.48 19.11 -2.77
CA GLU A 80 4.10 18.91 -4.08
C GLU A 80 3.60 17.63 -4.78
N GLY A 81 2.83 16.79 -4.08
CA GLY A 81 2.30 15.53 -4.60
C GLY A 81 3.26 14.34 -4.46
N GLU A 82 4.35 14.49 -3.71
CA GLU A 82 5.29 13.41 -3.42
C GLU A 82 4.86 12.65 -2.16
N PRO A 83 5.13 11.34 -2.03
CA PRO A 83 4.89 10.62 -0.78
C PRO A 83 5.62 11.27 0.39
N THR A 84 4.93 11.41 1.52
CA THR A 84 5.57 11.87 2.77
C THR A 84 6.67 10.90 3.21
N GLU A 85 7.62 11.36 4.03
CA GLU A 85 8.69 10.48 4.54
C GLU A 85 8.15 9.23 5.26
N TRP A 86 7.03 9.36 5.98
CA TRP A 86 6.43 8.25 6.69
C TRP A 86 5.76 7.23 5.75
N ALA A 87 5.15 7.70 4.65
CA ALA A 87 4.63 6.82 3.59
C ALA A 87 5.79 6.19 2.78
N GLY A 88 6.86 6.95 2.54
CA GLY A 88 8.10 6.51 1.92
C GLY A 88 8.79 5.35 2.65
N LYS A 89 8.67 5.26 3.98
CA LYS A 89 9.17 4.10 4.75
C LYS A 89 8.44 2.80 4.39
N VAL A 90 7.15 2.86 4.10
CA VAL A 90 6.39 1.70 3.59
C VAL A 90 6.94 1.32 2.22
N LEU A 91 7.06 2.28 1.30
CA LEU A 91 7.65 2.07 -0.03
C LEU A 91 9.03 1.40 0.03
N GLN A 92 9.98 1.98 0.77
CA GLN A 92 11.37 1.51 0.87
C GLN A 92 11.48 0.10 1.45
N SER A 93 10.63 -0.27 2.42
CA SER A 93 10.60 -1.62 2.99
C SER A 93 10.17 -2.70 1.97
N GLN A 94 9.48 -2.30 0.90
CA GLN A 94 8.85 -3.22 -0.06
C GLN A 94 9.48 -3.21 -1.45
N VAL A 95 10.30 -2.21 -1.78
CA VAL A 95 11.00 -2.11 -3.08
C VAL A 95 11.82 -3.38 -3.40
N GLY A 96 12.41 -4.02 -2.39
CA GLY A 96 13.14 -5.29 -2.58
C GLY A 96 12.26 -6.52 -2.78
N LYS A 97 10.97 -6.48 -2.39
CA LYS A 97 10.06 -7.63 -2.40
C LYS A 97 9.06 -7.63 -3.54
N MET A 98 8.60 -6.45 -3.96
CA MET A 98 7.74 -6.32 -5.15
C MET A 98 8.38 -6.87 -6.43
N ALA A 99 9.71 -6.78 -6.55
CA ALA A 99 10.46 -7.40 -7.65
C ALA A 99 10.31 -8.93 -7.67
N GLY A 100 10.22 -9.58 -6.50
CA GLY A 100 9.93 -11.01 -6.37
C GLY A 100 8.45 -11.35 -6.57
N GLU A 101 7.54 -10.50 -6.09
CA GLU A 101 6.09 -10.72 -6.21
C GLU A 101 5.57 -10.54 -7.65
N LYS A 102 6.19 -9.70 -8.49
CA LYS A 102 5.79 -9.55 -9.90
C LYS A 102 5.93 -10.86 -10.69
N ALA A 103 6.82 -11.76 -10.27
CA ALA A 103 6.95 -13.11 -10.82
C ALA A 103 5.93 -14.12 -10.22
N GLY A 104 5.49 -13.92 -8.98
CA GLY A 104 4.54 -14.82 -8.29
C GLY A 104 3.06 -14.49 -8.48
N ASN A 105 2.71 -13.21 -8.66
CA ASN A 105 1.31 -12.75 -8.71
C ASN A 105 0.54 -13.15 -9.98
N MET A 106 1.24 -13.54 -11.05
CA MET A 106 0.56 -14.10 -12.24
C MET A 106 -0.08 -15.48 -11.94
N ALA A 107 0.44 -16.23 -10.95
CA ALA A 107 -0.11 -17.51 -10.51
C ALA A 107 -1.20 -17.37 -9.43
N ALA A 108 -1.11 -16.36 -8.55
CA ALA A 108 -2.07 -16.16 -7.46
C ALA A 108 -3.42 -15.57 -7.94
N ASN A 109 -3.42 -14.68 -8.94
CA ASN A 109 -4.63 -14.07 -9.47
C ASN A 109 -5.57 -15.07 -10.18
N ALA A 110 -5.05 -16.22 -10.64
CA ALA A 110 -5.87 -17.29 -11.21
C ALA A 110 -6.60 -18.15 -10.15
N LEU A 111 -6.14 -18.11 -8.89
CA LEU A 111 -6.73 -18.85 -7.76
C LEU A 111 -7.67 -17.99 -6.89
N ALA A 112 -7.48 -16.67 -6.88
CA ALA A 112 -8.29 -15.74 -6.09
C ALA A 112 -9.68 -15.45 -6.68
N SER A 113 -9.98 -15.91 -7.90
CA SER A 113 -11.28 -15.70 -8.57
C SER A 113 -12.46 -16.47 -7.94
N LYS A 114 -12.26 -17.15 -6.79
CA LYS A 114 -13.26 -18.06 -6.22
C LYS A 114 -13.37 -18.03 -4.68
N VAL A 115 -13.38 -16.85 -4.06
CA VAL A 115 -13.90 -16.73 -2.68
C VAL A 115 -14.67 -15.42 -2.48
N PRO A 116 -15.99 -15.47 -2.22
CA PRO A 116 -16.79 -14.31 -1.84
C PRO A 116 -16.50 -13.93 -0.38
N PHE A 117 -16.24 -12.64 -0.14
CA PHE A 117 -16.20 -11.91 1.12
C PHE A 117 -16.71 -12.61 2.40
N GLY A 118 -15.94 -13.53 2.99
CA GLY A 118 -16.39 -14.28 4.18
C GLY A 118 -15.33 -14.77 5.15
N GLY A 119 -14.09 -14.28 5.09
CA GLY A 119 -12.97 -14.87 5.85
C GLY A 119 -12.14 -13.96 6.77
N LEU A 120 -12.33 -12.64 6.76
CA LEU A 120 -11.52 -11.72 7.59
C LEU A 120 -12.35 -10.85 8.53
N ALA A 121 -13.55 -11.29 8.90
CA ALA A 121 -14.25 -10.82 10.09
C ALA A 121 -13.63 -11.50 11.34
N GLY A 122 -12.39 -11.15 11.65
CA GLY A 122 -11.53 -11.93 12.55
C GLY A 122 -10.75 -11.12 13.56
N GLY A 123 -11.39 -10.13 14.18
CA GLY A 123 -10.99 -9.63 15.50
C GLY A 123 -9.86 -8.62 15.54
N PHE A 124 -10.19 -7.35 15.79
CA PHE A 124 -9.38 -6.46 16.65
C PHE A 124 -10.26 -5.35 17.25
N MET A 125 -11.36 -5.75 17.90
CA MET A 125 -12.06 -4.88 18.84
C MET A 125 -11.52 -5.15 20.25
N LYS A 126 -10.67 -4.22 20.74
CA LYS A 126 -10.42 -3.79 22.14
C LYS A 126 -8.92 -3.53 22.43
N LYS A 127 -8.57 -2.27 22.74
CA LYS A 127 -7.94 -1.80 24.00
C LYS A 127 -7.16 -0.50 23.81
N LYS A 128 -7.03 0.25 24.90
CA LYS A 128 -6.20 1.44 25.07
C LYS A 128 -4.87 1.34 24.32
N ALA A 129 -4.58 2.40 23.57
CA ALA A 129 -3.63 2.52 22.48
C ALA A 129 -2.19 2.11 22.83
N LYS A 130 -1.79 0.89 22.47
CA LYS A 130 -0.43 0.68 21.98
C LYS A 130 -0.41 1.11 20.53
N GLU A 131 0.66 1.82 20.15
CA GLU A 131 0.92 2.15 18.75
C GLU A 131 0.99 0.84 17.94
N SER A 132 0.26 0.76 16.83
CA SER A 132 0.26 -0.45 16.00
C SER A 132 1.68 -0.66 15.46
N ALA A 133 2.08 -1.92 15.26
CA ALA A 133 3.39 -2.23 14.70
C ALA A 133 3.64 -1.51 13.36
N ALA A 134 2.59 -1.35 12.55
CA ALA A 134 2.67 -0.58 11.30
C ALA A 134 2.92 0.92 11.54
N VAL A 135 2.28 1.55 12.54
CA VAL A 135 2.56 2.96 12.88
C VAL A 135 3.98 3.13 13.42
N VAL A 136 4.49 2.19 14.22
CA VAL A 136 5.90 2.18 14.65
C VAL A 136 6.84 2.06 13.44
N ALA A 137 6.52 1.19 12.49
CA ALA A 137 7.29 1.02 11.26
C ALA A 137 7.38 2.29 10.42
N MET A 138 6.30 3.08 10.40
CA MET A 138 6.24 4.39 9.75
C MET A 138 6.98 5.49 10.51
N GLY A 139 7.65 5.17 11.63
CA GLY A 139 8.41 6.12 12.45
C GLY A 139 7.65 6.67 13.66
N GLY A 140 6.41 6.22 13.87
CA GLY A 140 5.56 6.61 15.00
C GLY A 140 4.81 7.94 14.80
N LYS A 141 3.78 8.18 15.63
CA LYS A 141 2.84 9.29 15.48
C LYS A 141 3.49 10.68 15.44
N LYS A 142 4.52 10.91 16.27
CA LYS A 142 5.24 12.20 16.27
C LYS A 142 5.96 12.45 14.95
N PHE A 143 6.58 11.41 14.38
CA PHE A 143 7.26 11.51 13.09
C PHE A 143 6.25 11.72 11.97
N ILE A 144 5.17 10.94 11.95
CA ILE A 144 4.07 11.09 10.98
C ILE A 144 3.53 12.52 10.99
N GLN A 145 3.24 13.07 12.18
CA GLN A 145 2.73 14.44 12.28
C GLN A 145 3.76 15.49 11.86
N LYS A 146 5.05 15.29 12.17
CA LYS A 146 6.12 16.22 11.80
C LYS A 146 6.40 16.25 10.28
N THR A 147 6.22 15.11 9.61
CA THR A 147 6.54 14.92 8.19
C THR A 147 5.30 14.96 7.29
N SER A 148 4.19 15.47 7.82
CA SER A 148 2.99 15.79 7.05
C SER A 148 2.82 17.30 7.00
N ASP A 149 2.24 17.81 5.94
CA ASP A 149 1.95 19.23 5.70
C ASP A 149 0.47 19.48 5.38
N GLN A 150 -0.28 18.41 5.12
CA GLN A 150 -1.71 18.47 4.81
C GLN A 150 -2.55 17.51 5.65
N SER A 151 -3.81 17.90 5.87
CA SER A 151 -4.76 17.09 6.63
C SER A 151 -6.22 17.33 6.28
N PHE A 152 -7.08 16.39 6.67
CA PHE A 152 -8.54 16.45 6.53
C PHE A 152 -9.24 16.32 7.87
N LYS A 153 -10.43 16.93 7.98
CA LYS A 153 -11.32 16.76 9.12
C LYS A 153 -12.14 15.48 9.03
N SER A 154 -12.49 15.05 7.81
CA SER A 154 -13.35 13.89 7.55
C SER A 154 -12.57 12.80 6.80
N LEU A 155 -12.93 11.54 7.06
CA LEU A 155 -12.34 10.40 6.36
C LEU A 155 -12.91 10.24 4.94
N GLU A 156 -14.11 10.77 4.70
CA GLU A 156 -14.74 10.78 3.37
C GLU A 156 -13.97 11.71 2.44
N ASP A 157 -13.75 12.96 2.83
CA ASP A 157 -13.03 13.95 2.00
C ASP A 157 -11.59 13.49 1.73
N TYR A 158 -10.95 12.91 2.76
CA TYR A 158 -9.63 12.29 2.66
C TYR A 158 -9.57 11.20 1.57
N ALA A 159 -10.51 10.24 1.60
CA ALA A 159 -10.52 9.13 0.65
C ALA A 159 -10.82 9.61 -0.79
N VAL A 160 -11.77 10.55 -0.93
CA VAL A 160 -12.12 11.14 -2.22
C VAL A 160 -10.93 11.91 -2.79
N PHE A 161 -10.24 12.71 -1.97
CA PHE A 161 -9.03 13.44 -2.39
C PHE A 161 -7.94 12.49 -2.87
N LEU A 162 -7.62 11.45 -2.08
CA LEU A 162 -6.62 10.45 -2.45
C LEU A 162 -6.92 9.82 -3.81
N GLN A 163 -8.17 9.44 -4.04
CA GLN A 163 -8.56 8.84 -5.30
C GLN A 163 -8.53 9.83 -6.48
N ALA A 164 -9.04 11.04 -6.27
CA ALA A 164 -9.15 12.05 -7.32
C ALA A 164 -7.77 12.58 -7.77
N ARG A 165 -6.86 12.80 -6.82
CA ARG A 165 -5.54 13.39 -7.09
C ARG A 165 -4.46 12.37 -7.39
N HIS A 166 -4.46 11.26 -6.67
CA HIS A 166 -3.34 10.31 -6.66
C HIS A 166 -3.73 8.90 -7.10
N GLY A 167 -5.01 8.63 -7.37
CA GLY A 167 -5.50 7.28 -7.68
C GLY A 167 -4.95 6.66 -8.96
N SER A 168 -4.17 7.41 -9.73
CA SER A 168 -3.47 6.96 -10.94
C SER A 168 -1.93 6.97 -10.78
N ASP A 169 -1.41 7.37 -9.63
CA ASP A 169 0.02 7.47 -9.38
C ASP A 169 0.66 6.07 -9.28
N PRO A 170 1.90 5.86 -9.77
CA PRO A 170 2.53 4.54 -9.76
C PRO A 170 2.71 3.92 -8.36
N ASP A 171 2.84 4.77 -7.35
CA ASP A 171 3.05 4.42 -5.95
C ASP A 171 1.76 4.43 -5.11
N PHE A 172 0.61 4.77 -5.71
CA PHE A 172 -0.68 4.89 -5.02
C PHE A 172 -1.03 3.70 -4.14
N LYS A 173 -0.70 2.48 -4.58
CA LYS A 173 -0.92 1.26 -3.80
C LYS A 173 -0.21 1.29 -2.45
N MET A 174 1.04 1.71 -2.44
CA MET A 174 1.87 1.67 -1.23
C MET A 174 1.58 2.84 -0.30
N THR A 175 1.30 4.02 -0.86
CA THR A 175 0.84 5.18 -0.08
C THR A 175 -0.56 4.95 0.50
N LEU A 176 -1.46 4.28 -0.24
CA LEU A 176 -2.76 3.84 0.30
C LEU A 176 -2.58 2.79 1.39
N ALA A 177 -1.65 1.84 1.26
CA ALA A 177 -1.35 0.88 2.32
C ALA A 177 -0.89 1.59 3.61
N ALA A 178 -0.02 2.61 3.48
CA ALA A 178 0.38 3.45 4.61
C ALA A 178 -0.82 4.18 5.24
N ALA A 179 -1.75 4.68 4.41
CA ALA A 179 -2.98 5.31 4.86
C ALA A 179 -3.91 4.35 5.61
N VAL A 180 -4.13 3.13 5.10
CA VAL A 180 -4.97 2.10 5.77
C VAL A 180 -4.32 1.64 7.08
N ALA A 181 -2.99 1.50 7.11
CA ALA A 181 -2.25 1.20 8.32
C ALA A 181 -2.44 2.26 9.43
N LEU A 182 -2.49 3.53 9.03
CA LEU A 182 -2.70 4.66 9.94
C LEU A 182 -4.18 4.83 10.31
N TYR A 183 -5.10 4.54 9.37
CA TYR A 183 -6.54 4.70 9.48
C TYR A 183 -7.28 3.43 9.03
N PRO A 184 -7.35 2.38 9.88
CA PRO A 184 -7.93 1.08 9.50
C PRO A 184 -9.39 1.16 9.01
N ASP A 185 -10.15 2.15 9.47
CA ASP A 185 -11.52 2.41 9.01
C ASP A 185 -11.60 2.66 7.47
N LEU A 186 -10.50 3.01 6.80
CA LEU A 186 -10.46 3.15 5.35
C LEU A 186 -10.71 1.84 4.62
N GLU A 187 -10.26 0.71 5.19
CA GLU A 187 -10.35 -0.62 4.56
C GLU A 187 -11.74 -0.92 4.02
N HIS A 188 -12.77 -0.62 4.81
CA HIS A 188 -14.16 -0.94 4.47
C HIS A 188 -14.97 0.26 3.95
N ARG A 189 -14.41 1.46 4.00
CA ARG A 189 -15.15 2.70 3.69
C ARG A 189 -14.66 3.43 2.45
N PHE A 190 -13.41 3.22 2.03
CA PHE A 190 -12.79 3.95 0.93
C PHE A 190 -13.63 3.88 -0.36
N ALA A 191 -13.92 2.67 -0.85
CA ALA A 191 -14.70 2.47 -2.07
C ALA A 191 -16.13 3.06 -1.94
N GLY A 192 -16.74 2.96 -0.75
CA GLY A 192 -18.05 3.54 -0.48
C GLY A 192 -18.06 5.08 -0.56
N TYR A 193 -17.04 5.73 -0.01
CA TYR A 193 -16.87 7.19 -0.10
C TYR A 193 -16.65 7.66 -1.54
N VAL A 194 -15.75 7.00 -2.27
CA VAL A 194 -15.49 7.30 -3.69
C VAL A 194 -16.74 7.10 -4.54
N LYS A 195 -17.44 5.97 -4.40
CA LYS A 195 -18.71 5.70 -5.10
C LYS A 195 -19.79 6.74 -4.79
N LYS A 196 -19.86 7.22 -3.55
CA LYS A 196 -20.79 8.27 -3.15
C LYS A 196 -20.43 9.61 -3.79
N ALA A 197 -19.14 9.94 -3.90
CA ALA A 197 -18.69 11.17 -4.52
C ALA A 197 -18.94 11.18 -6.05
N TYR A 198 -18.64 10.09 -6.76
CA TYR A 198 -19.01 9.95 -8.17
C TYR A 198 -20.51 10.14 -8.40
N ARG A 199 -21.36 9.56 -7.54
CA ARG A 199 -22.82 9.76 -7.63
C ARG A 199 -23.19 11.24 -7.51
N LYS A 200 -22.69 11.96 -6.51
CA LYS A 200 -23.01 13.38 -6.31
C LYS A 200 -22.65 14.28 -7.51
N GLN A 201 -21.67 13.89 -8.33
CA GLN A 201 -21.13 14.73 -9.41
C GLN A 201 -21.69 14.37 -10.79
N GLY A 202 -22.56 13.37 -10.91
CA GLY A 202 -23.12 12.97 -12.20
C GLY A 202 -24.31 11.99 -12.16
N LEU A 203 -24.93 11.78 -10.99
CA LEU A 203 -26.16 11.00 -10.79
C LEU A 203 -27.10 11.68 -9.79
#